data_AF-M4SA24-F1
#
_entry.id   AF-M4SA24-F1
#
_cell.length_a   1.000
_cell.length_b   1.000
_cell.length_c   1.000
_cell.angle_alpha   90.00
_cell.angle_beta   90.00
_cell.angle_gamma   90.00
#
_symmetry.space_group_name_H-M   'P 1'
#
loop_
_entity.id
_entity.type
_entity.pdbx_description
1 polymer ?
#
loop_
_entity_poly.entity_id
_entity_poly.type
_entity_poly.pdbx_seq_one_letter_code
_entity_poly.pdbx_strand_id
1 'polypeptide(L)'
;MVIFDFAGFAGGVMTPSPNIIASTELVSSVFPDPGGVLPVPGYPDDPNILNLVFTWVGPPFQASGGPFPDLEFAGLSALSTYGGVKLTGYSARAVTNNGAATGLPAYNVGEVGAPTVPEPRTWAMMLVGFMAVGHVLRQRGTRRGRRVQTV
;
A
#
# COMPACT_ATOMS: atom_id res chain seq x y z
N MET A 1 -9.67 -7.44 3.30
CA MET A 1 -9.27 -6.95 1.97
C MET A 1 -7.83 -6.55 2.05
N VAL A 2 -7.06 -6.84 1.01
CA VAL A 2 -5.64 -6.50 0.88
C VAL A 2 -5.48 -5.69 -0.39
N ILE A 3 -4.80 -4.54 -0.32
CA ILE A 3 -4.29 -3.80 -1.46
C ILE A 3 -2.80 -4.11 -1.59
N PHE A 4 -2.41 -4.65 -2.74
CA PHE A 4 -1.02 -5.04 -2.99
C PHE A 4 -0.17 -3.81 -3.35
N ASP A 5 1.11 -3.83 -2.95
CA ASP A 5 2.08 -2.75 -3.20
C ASP A 5 1.65 -1.35 -2.72
N PHE A 6 1.06 -1.23 -1.53
CA PHE A 6 0.66 0.07 -0.98
C PHE A 6 1.83 0.79 -0.29
N ALA A 7 2.58 1.55 -1.06
CA ALA A 7 3.78 2.20 -0.56
C ALA A 7 3.53 3.52 0.18
N GLY A 8 4.35 3.80 1.19
CA GLY A 8 4.35 5.08 1.91
C GLY A 8 3.13 5.30 2.80
N PHE A 9 2.48 4.24 3.30
CA PHE A 9 1.35 4.37 4.21
C PHE A 9 1.66 5.28 5.40
N ALA A 10 0.85 6.32 5.59
CA ALA A 10 1.07 7.38 6.58
C ALA A 10 0.22 7.23 7.85
N GLY A 11 -0.40 6.06 8.07
CA GLY A 11 -1.18 5.75 9.27
C GLY A 11 -2.63 6.27 9.27
N GLY A 12 -3.01 7.12 8.32
CA GLY A 12 -4.38 7.63 8.19
C GLY A 12 -5.23 6.76 7.26
N VAL A 13 -6.40 6.30 7.73
CA VAL A 13 -7.42 5.64 6.90
C VAL A 13 -8.78 6.28 7.11
N MET A 14 -9.56 6.36 6.05
CA MET A 14 -10.99 6.64 6.11
C MET A 14 -11.73 5.32 5.96
N THR A 15 -12.66 5.07 6.88
CA THR A 15 -13.48 3.86 6.88
C THR A 15 -14.94 4.22 7.06
N PRO A 16 -15.86 3.55 6.32
CA PRO A 16 -17.30 3.71 6.54
C PRO A 16 -17.78 3.05 7.84
N SER A 17 -16.94 2.24 8.51
CA SER A 17 -17.32 1.52 9.73
C SER A 17 -16.20 1.51 10.78
N PRO A 18 -16.52 1.69 12.07
CA PRO A 18 -15.54 1.54 13.15
C PRO A 18 -15.07 0.08 13.34
N ASN A 19 -15.78 -0.89 12.77
CA ASN A 19 -15.44 -2.31 12.84
C ASN A 19 -14.45 -2.73 11.74
N ILE A 20 -13.88 -1.79 10.99
CA ILE A 20 -12.82 -2.05 10.02
C ILE A 20 -11.55 -1.43 10.58
N ILE A 21 -10.54 -2.26 10.75
CA ILE A 21 -9.18 -1.83 11.12
C ILE A 21 -8.26 -1.93 9.92
N ALA A 22 -7.24 -1.08 9.88
CA ALA A 22 -6.19 -1.13 8.88
C ALA A 22 -4.87 -1.57 9.52
N SER A 23 -4.12 -2.41 8.81
CA SER A 23 -2.77 -2.83 9.15
C SER A 23 -1.93 -2.95 7.87
N THR A 24 -0.62 -3.14 8.02
CA THR A 24 0.28 -3.39 6.89
C THR A 24 1.01 -4.71 7.06
N GLU A 25 1.32 -5.37 5.96
CA GLU A 25 2.10 -6.62 5.92
C GLU A 25 2.99 -6.65 4.68
N LEU A 26 4.11 -7.38 4.73
CA LEU A 26 5.02 -7.49 3.58
C LEU A 26 4.67 -8.68 2.68
N VAL A 27 4.01 -9.68 3.24
CA VAL A 27 3.63 -10.90 2.53
C VAL A 27 2.23 -11.25 2.99
N SER A 28 1.31 -11.29 2.04
CA SER A 28 0.01 -11.88 2.28
C SER A 28 0.16 -13.39 2.20
N SER A 29 -0.37 -14.12 3.19
CA SER A 29 -0.31 -15.59 3.20
C SER A 29 -0.77 -16.14 1.84
N VAL A 30 0.02 -17.05 1.28
CA VAL A 30 -0.20 -17.60 -0.05
C VAL A 30 -1.35 -18.60 -0.01
N PHE A 31 -2.29 -18.51 -0.96
CA PHE A 31 -3.30 -19.53 -1.19
C PHE A 31 -2.60 -20.89 -1.43
N PRO A 32 -2.96 -22.00 -0.75
CA PRO A 32 -4.32 -22.33 -0.31
C PRO A 32 -4.55 -22.31 1.21
N ASP A 33 -3.71 -21.62 1.99
CA ASP A 33 -3.93 -21.53 3.44
C ASP A 33 -5.30 -20.87 3.74
N PRO A 34 -6.00 -21.17 4.85
CA PRO A 34 -7.29 -20.57 5.15
C PRO A 34 -7.26 -19.05 5.24
N GLY A 35 -6.10 -18.40 5.41
CA GLY A 35 -5.92 -16.94 5.33
C GLY A 35 -5.49 -16.42 3.95
N GLY A 36 -5.30 -17.31 2.98
CA GLY A 36 -4.58 -17.02 1.76
C GLY A 36 -5.34 -16.16 0.75
N VAL A 37 -4.62 -15.24 0.11
CA VAL A 37 -5.18 -14.29 -0.84
C VAL A 37 -4.18 -14.14 -2.00
N LEU A 38 -4.61 -14.36 -3.25
CA LEU A 38 -3.74 -14.21 -4.43
C LEU A 38 -3.81 -12.80 -5.01
N PRO A 39 -2.69 -12.30 -5.57
CA PRO A 39 -2.70 -11.11 -6.41
C PRO A 39 -3.56 -11.31 -7.65
N VAL A 40 -4.14 -10.21 -8.14
CA VAL A 40 -4.92 -10.18 -9.38
C VAL A 40 -4.01 -10.53 -10.57
N PRO A 41 -4.47 -11.33 -11.54
CA PRO A 41 -3.73 -11.54 -12.78
C PRO A 41 -3.33 -10.22 -13.43
N GLY A 42 -2.02 -10.01 -13.64
CA GLY A 42 -1.48 -8.76 -14.22
C GLY A 42 -0.91 -7.77 -13.19
N TYR A 43 -1.15 -7.97 -11.89
CA TYR A 43 -0.59 -7.17 -10.80
C TYR A 43 0.16 -8.07 -9.80
N PRO A 44 1.42 -8.42 -10.08
CA PRO A 44 2.23 -9.21 -9.15
C PRO A 44 2.49 -8.40 -7.86
N ASP A 45 2.54 -9.11 -6.74
CA ASP A 45 2.91 -8.57 -5.43
C ASP A 45 4.44 -8.43 -5.34
N ASP A 46 4.96 -7.22 -5.07
CA ASP A 46 6.38 -6.97 -4.86
C ASP A 46 6.73 -7.22 -3.39
N PRO A 47 7.59 -8.20 -3.07
CA PRO A 47 7.93 -8.53 -1.69
C PRO A 47 8.71 -7.43 -0.95
N ASN A 48 9.06 -6.32 -1.60
CA ASN A 48 9.75 -5.18 -0.99
C ASN A 48 8.80 -4.01 -0.69
N ILE A 49 7.53 -4.09 -1.10
CA ILE A 49 6.53 -3.06 -0.87
C ILE A 49 5.48 -3.62 0.10
N LEU A 50 5.13 -2.83 1.11
CA LEU A 50 4.09 -3.25 2.06
C LEU A 50 2.72 -3.28 1.38
N ASN A 51 1.94 -4.30 1.72
CA ASN A 51 0.51 -4.40 1.44
C ASN A 51 -0.27 -3.67 2.53
N LEU A 52 -1.42 -3.10 2.15
CA LEU A 52 -2.37 -2.51 3.08
C LEU A 52 -3.56 -3.45 3.28
N VAL A 53 -3.82 -3.81 4.53
CA VAL A 53 -4.83 -4.80 4.90
C VAL A 53 -5.95 -4.13 5.69
N PHE A 54 -7.18 -4.28 5.19
CA PHE A 54 -8.40 -3.93 5.90
C PHE A 54 -9.05 -5.19 6.46
N THR A 55 -9.24 -5.23 7.77
CA THR A 55 -9.81 -6.37 8.49
C THR A 55 -11.10 -5.98 9.18
N TRP A 56 -12.15 -6.77 8.95
CA TRP A 56 -13.39 -6.69 9.73
C TRP A 56 -13.17 -7.34 11.09
N VAL A 57 -13.41 -6.59 12.16
CA VAL A 57 -13.32 -7.05 13.57
C VAL A 57 -14.67 -7.00 14.29
N GLY A 58 -15.74 -6.67 13.57
CA GLY A 58 -17.09 -6.66 14.12
C GLY A 58 -17.66 -8.08 14.30
N PRO A 59 -18.91 -8.18 14.79
CA PRO A 59 -19.59 -9.46 14.93
C PRO A 59 -19.63 -10.25 13.62
N PRO A 60 -19.64 -11.60 13.69
CA PRO A 60 -19.78 -12.45 12.52
C PRO A 60 -21.16 -12.26 11.89
N PHE A 61 -21.19 -11.82 10.63
CA PHE A 61 -22.44 -11.68 9.89
C PHE A 61 -23.13 -13.05 9.73
N GLN A 62 -22.41 -14.09 9.33
CA GLN A 62 -22.95 -15.43 9.11
C GLN A 62 -23.63 -16.11 10.33
N ALA A 63 -23.46 -15.60 11.55
CA ALA A 63 -23.95 -16.24 12.76
C ALA A 63 -25.33 -15.77 13.25
N SER A 64 -25.89 -14.68 12.70
CA SER A 64 -27.18 -14.14 13.19
C SER A 64 -28.41 -14.67 12.45
N GLY A 65 -28.23 -15.34 11.30
CA GLY A 65 -29.30 -15.95 10.53
C GLY A 65 -30.25 -15.01 9.79
N GLY A 66 -29.89 -13.73 9.59
CA GLY A 66 -30.76 -12.72 8.97
C GLY A 66 -30.15 -11.98 7.77
N PRO A 67 -30.98 -11.24 7.00
CA PRO A 67 -30.49 -10.27 6.03
C PRO A 67 -29.87 -9.10 6.78
N PHE A 68 -28.56 -8.92 6.67
CA PHE A 68 -27.93 -7.69 7.13
C PHE A 68 -28.16 -6.59 6.12
N PRO A 69 -28.31 -5.33 6.56
CA PRO A 69 -28.13 -4.23 5.64
C PRO A 69 -26.76 -4.37 4.98
N ASP A 70 -26.72 -4.19 3.66
CA ASP A 70 -25.47 -4.22 2.91
C ASP A 70 -24.52 -3.21 3.53
N LEU A 71 -23.36 -3.68 3.99
CA LEU A 71 -22.29 -2.80 4.39
C LEU A 71 -21.54 -2.38 3.12
N GLU A 72 -21.78 -1.15 2.70
CA GLU A 72 -21.04 -0.59 1.58
C GLU A 72 -19.59 -0.32 1.98
N PHE A 73 -18.66 -0.96 1.26
CA PHE A 73 -17.21 -0.76 1.44
C PHE A 73 -16.67 0.40 0.59
N ALA A 74 -17.55 1.13 -0.12
CA ALA A 74 -17.16 2.36 -0.81
C ALA A 74 -16.68 3.39 0.23
N GLY A 75 -15.62 4.13 -0.11
CA GLY A 75 -15.03 5.14 0.76
C GLY A 75 -13.89 4.63 1.66
N LEU A 76 -13.52 3.35 1.58
CA LEU A 76 -12.21 2.91 2.09
C LEU A 76 -11.11 3.66 1.34
N SER A 77 -10.36 4.48 2.08
CA SER A 77 -9.20 5.17 1.54
C SER A 77 -8.11 5.25 2.58
N ALA A 78 -6.87 5.41 2.13
CA ALA A 78 -5.70 5.48 2.97
C ALA A 78 -4.75 6.57 2.49
N LEU A 79 -4.08 7.21 3.43
CA LEU A 79 -3.12 8.26 3.14
C LEU A 79 -1.75 7.66 2.83
N SER A 80 -1.12 8.17 1.79
CA SER A 80 0.28 7.90 1.48
C SER A 80 1.11 9.17 1.52
N THR A 81 2.38 9.02 1.87
CA THR A 81 3.40 10.07 1.73
C THR A 81 3.81 10.32 0.28
N TYR A 82 3.43 9.44 -0.64
CA TYR A 82 3.66 9.62 -2.08
C TYR A 82 2.45 10.29 -2.75
N GLY A 83 2.74 11.21 -3.68
CA GLY A 83 1.71 11.98 -4.39
C GLY A 83 1.24 11.36 -5.71
N GLY A 84 1.91 10.33 -6.21
CA GLY A 84 1.53 9.63 -7.44
C GLY A 84 0.60 8.44 -7.16
N VAL A 85 -0.32 8.15 -8.08
CA VAL A 85 -1.21 6.98 -8.02
C VAL A 85 -0.98 6.11 -9.25
N LYS A 86 -0.80 4.81 -9.04
CA LYS A 86 -0.82 3.74 -10.06
C LYS A 86 -2.02 2.83 -9.83
N LEU A 87 -2.49 2.18 -10.87
CA LEU A 87 -3.45 1.08 -10.71
C LEU A 87 -2.69 -0.15 -10.20
N THR A 88 -3.26 -0.87 -9.23
CA THR A 88 -2.74 -2.10 -8.66
C THR A 88 -3.88 -3.09 -8.41
N GLY A 89 -3.55 -4.31 -8.01
CA GLY A 89 -4.51 -5.31 -7.58
C GLY A 89 -4.95 -5.11 -6.12
N TYR A 90 -6.20 -5.45 -5.85
CA TYR A 90 -6.66 -5.81 -4.51
C TYR A 90 -7.24 -7.22 -4.52
N SER A 91 -7.30 -7.82 -3.35
CA SER A 91 -8.04 -9.05 -3.16
C SER A 91 -8.70 -9.09 -1.79
N ALA A 92 -9.88 -9.69 -1.72
CA ALA A 92 -10.73 -9.68 -0.55
C ALA A 92 -11.30 -11.07 -0.29
N ARG A 93 -11.36 -11.43 0.99
CA ARG A 93 -12.00 -12.63 1.48
C ARG A 93 -13.17 -12.24 2.37
N ALA A 94 -14.31 -12.85 2.11
CA ALA A 94 -15.54 -12.74 2.86
C ALA A 94 -16.10 -14.13 3.17
N VAL A 95 -17.25 -14.19 3.84
CA VAL A 95 -18.00 -15.42 4.10
C VAL A 95 -19.39 -15.26 3.50
N THR A 96 -19.85 -16.26 2.75
CA THR A 96 -21.21 -16.24 2.18
C THR A 96 -22.24 -16.30 3.29
N ASN A 97 -23.13 -15.30 3.34
CA ASN A 97 -24.12 -15.16 4.41
C ASN A 97 -25.44 -15.93 4.17
N ASN A 98 -25.82 -16.15 2.90
CA ASN A 98 -27.09 -16.80 2.57
C ASN A 98 -26.95 -17.67 1.30
N GLY A 99 -27.84 -18.67 1.15
CA GLY A 99 -27.89 -19.59 0.02
C GLY A 99 -27.17 -20.92 0.26
N ALA A 100 -27.03 -21.72 -0.79
CA ALA A 100 -26.47 -23.08 -0.70
C ALA A 100 -25.00 -23.14 -0.22
N ALA A 101 -24.27 -22.03 -0.35
CA ALA A 101 -22.87 -21.90 0.05
C ALA A 101 -22.68 -21.17 1.39
N THR A 102 -23.74 -21.02 2.20
CA THR A 102 -23.67 -20.33 3.49
C THR A 102 -22.53 -20.85 4.37
N GLY A 103 -21.73 -19.95 4.92
CA GLY A 103 -20.58 -20.27 5.77
C GLY A 103 -19.30 -20.61 5.02
N LEU A 104 -19.34 -20.77 3.70
CA LEU A 104 -18.14 -20.98 2.89
C LEU A 104 -17.42 -19.66 2.59
N PRO A 105 -16.08 -19.69 2.41
CA PRO A 105 -15.33 -18.50 2.04
C PRO A 105 -15.68 -18.05 0.62
N ALA A 106 -15.86 -16.74 0.46
CA ALA A 106 -16.05 -16.06 -0.83
C ALA A 106 -14.84 -15.16 -1.09
N TYR A 107 -14.35 -15.16 -2.33
CA TYR A 107 -13.17 -14.41 -2.74
C TYR A 107 -13.54 -13.42 -3.85
N ASN A 108 -12.98 -12.22 -3.78
CA ASN A 108 -13.11 -11.20 -4.82
C ASN A 108 -11.73 -10.61 -5.08
N VAL A 109 -11.44 -10.32 -6.35
CA VAL A 109 -10.21 -9.72 -6.81
C VAL A 109 -10.56 -8.61 -7.79
N GLY A 110 -9.79 -7.52 -7.80
CA GLY A 110 -10.02 -6.44 -8.74
C GLY A 110 -8.95 -5.37 -8.70
N GLU A 111 -9.17 -4.27 -9.40
CA GLU A 111 -8.20 -3.18 -9.51
C GLU A 111 -8.52 -2.04 -8.55
N VAL A 112 -7.50 -1.41 -7.98
CA VAL A 112 -7.59 -0.24 -7.10
C VAL A 112 -6.41 0.69 -7.31
N GLY A 113 -6.59 1.99 -7.04
CA GLY A 113 -5.47 2.93 -7.04
C GLY A 113 -4.59 2.76 -5.79
N ALA A 114 -3.28 2.68 -5.99
CA ALA A 114 -2.29 2.69 -4.91
C ALA A 114 -1.13 3.64 -5.23
N PRO A 115 -0.34 4.05 -4.23
CA PRO A 115 0.72 5.02 -4.42
C PRO A 115 1.85 4.51 -5.32
N THR A 116 2.36 5.37 -6.20
CA THR A 116 3.48 5.01 -7.09
C THR A 116 4.80 5.11 -6.33
N VAL A 117 5.57 4.02 -6.30
CA VAL A 117 6.95 4.03 -5.82
C VAL A 117 7.86 4.61 -6.91
N PRO A 118 8.72 5.60 -6.60
CA PRO A 118 9.70 6.06 -7.56
C PRO A 118 10.64 4.92 -7.97
N GLU A 119 10.84 4.75 -9.27
CA GLU A 119 11.75 3.72 -9.79
C GLU A 119 13.17 3.88 -9.19
N PRO A 120 13.93 2.78 -9.00
CA PRO A 120 15.32 2.84 -8.53
C PRO A 120 16.21 3.81 -9.32
N ARG A 121 15.93 4.00 -10.60
CA ARG A 121 16.62 4.95 -11.48
C ARG A 121 16.39 6.40 -11.06
N THR A 122 15.18 6.73 -10.60
CA THR A 122 14.83 8.06 -10.08
C THR A 122 15.67 8.40 -8.85
N TRP A 123 15.85 7.43 -7.95
CA TRP A 123 16.74 7.57 -6.79
C TRP A 123 18.20 7.77 -7.19
N ALA A 124 18.69 6.96 -8.14
CA ALA A 124 20.05 7.09 -8.66
C ALA A 124 20.30 8.48 -9.27
N MET A 125 19.35 9.00 -10.06
CA MET A 125 19.45 10.33 -10.66
C MET A 125 19.45 11.44 -9.60
N MET A 126 18.64 11.31 -8.54
CA MET A 126 18.66 12.25 -7.41
C MET A 126 20.03 12.26 -6.73
N LEU A 127 20.58 11.08 -6.41
CA LEU A 127 21.91 10.95 -5.78
C LEU A 127 23.01 11.57 -6.65
N VAL A 128 23.02 11.28 -7.96
CA VAL A 128 23.97 11.86 -8.90
C VAL A 128 23.84 13.39 -8.94
N GLY A 129 22.61 13.92 -8.96
CA GLY A 129 22.35 15.36 -8.89
C GLY A 129 22.93 15.99 -7.62
N PHE A 130 22.68 15.38 -6.46
CA PHE A 130 23.22 15.87 -5.18
C PHE A 130 24.75 15.83 -5.13
N MET A 131 25.37 14.78 -5.66
CA MET A 131 26.83 14.68 -5.76
C MET A 131 27.41 15.77 -6.65
N ALA A 132 26.79 16.04 -7.80
CA ALA A 132 27.23 17.09 -8.73
C ALA A 132 27.16 18.48 -8.08
N VAL A 133 26.05 18.81 -7.41
CA VAL A 133 25.88 20.09 -6.70
C VAL A 133 26.90 20.23 -5.57
N GLY A 134 27.08 19.19 -4.75
CA GLY A 134 28.07 19.17 -3.67
C GLY A 134 29.49 19.38 -4.19
N HIS A 135 29.83 18.78 -5.33
CA HIS A 135 31.15 18.95 -5.96
C HIS A 135 31.40 20.40 -6.39
N VAL A 136 30.42 21.04 -7.04
CA VAL A 136 30.53 22.44 -7.48
C VAL A 136 30.70 23.39 -6.27
N LEU A 137 29.93 23.19 -5.21
CA LEU A 137 30.03 24.00 -4.00
C LEU A 137 31.39 23.84 -3.31
N ARG A 138 31.95 22.61 -3.27
CA ARG A 138 33.28 22.33 -2.74
C ARG A 138 34.39 23.06 -3.50
N GLN A 139 34.30 23.12 -4.83
CA GLN A 139 35.29 23.84 -5.65
C GLN A 139 35.24 25.38 -5.46
N ARG A 140 34.08 25.92 -5.10
CA ARG A 140 33.92 27.36 -4.82
C ARG A 140 34.50 27.77 -3.46
N GLY A 141 34.38 26.92 -2.45
CA GLY A 141 34.94 27.16 -1.11
C GLY A 141 36.48 27.21 -1.10
N THR A 142 37.14 26.35 -1.87
CA THR A 142 38.62 26.27 -1.92
C THR A 142 39.27 27.45 -2.64
N ARG A 143 38.57 28.10 -3.59
CA ARG A 143 39.10 29.26 -4.34
C ARG A 143 39.08 30.57 -3.55
N ARG A 144 38.23 30.70 -2.52
CA ARG A 144 38.11 31.94 -1.72
C ARG A 144 39.14 32.04 -0.59
N GLY A 145 39.74 30.93 -0.16
CA GLY A 145 40.78 30.90 0.88
C GLY A 145 42.21 31.16 0.39
N ARG A 146 42.45 31.18 -0.93
CA ARG A 146 43.79 31.31 -1.53
C ARG A 146 44.06 32.74 -2.04
N ARG A 147 43.67 33.75 -1.27
CA ARG A 147 43.92 35.17 -1.60
C ARG A 147 44.23 36.00 -0.34
N VAL A 148 45.09 35.49 0.53
CA VAL A 148 45.76 36.29 1.57
C VAL A 148 47.18 35.74 1.72
N GLN A 149 48.14 36.36 1.04
CA GLN A 149 49.57 36.49 1.36
C GLN A 149 50.35 36.71 0.05
N THR A 150 50.67 37.97 -0.22
CA THR A 150 52.00 38.38 -0.70
C THR A 150 52.23 39.80 -0.20
N VAL A 151 53.37 39.95 0.44
CA VAL A 151 53.96 41.13 1.11
C VAL A 151 54.19 42.27 0.13
#